data_AF-A0A4R3VMA8-F1
#
_entry.id   AF-A0A4R3VMA8-F1
#
_cell.length_a   1.000
_cell.length_b   1.000
_cell.length_c   1.000
_cell.angle_alpha   90.00
_cell.angle_beta   90.00
_cell.angle_gamma   90.00
#
_symmetry.space_group_name_H-M   'P 1'
#
loop_
_entity.id
_entity.type
_entity.pdbx_description
1 polymer ?
#
loop_
_entity_poly.entity_id
_entity_poly.type
_entity_poly.pdbx_seq_one_letter_code
_entity_poly.pdbx_strand_id
1 'polypeptide(L)'
;MLAIGIVFVQPTIQMPALTDFINGGRPVIGGPVLPFIFIVIACGAISGFHAVIATGTTPKMLSKERDILFVGYGAMLVEGFVALMAMIAACTLMPGDYFAINTPSAAYESFLAANPHLGTVDLDNFIERIGIDLHGRTGEQFLVQSEWRIFLIRSPL
;
A
#
# COMPACT_ATOMS: atom_id res chain seq x y z
N MET A 1 13.16 -11.55 -3.65
CA MET A 1 14.17 -10.65 -4.27
C MET A 1 13.79 -9.16 -4.21
N LEU A 2 12.51 -8.80 -4.03
CA LEU A 2 12.09 -7.39 -3.92
C LEU A 2 12.70 -6.62 -2.74
N ALA A 3 12.80 -7.24 -1.56
CA ALA A 3 13.42 -6.62 -0.39
C ALA A 3 14.89 -6.24 -0.62
N ILE A 4 15.62 -7.05 -1.39
CA ILE A 4 17.01 -6.76 -1.77
C ILE A 4 17.03 -5.55 -2.72
N GLY A 5 16.09 -5.48 -3.67
CA GLY A 5 15.93 -4.34 -4.57
C GLY A 5 15.72 -3.00 -3.86
N ILE A 6 14.92 -2.97 -2.79
CA ILE A 6 14.69 -1.75 -1.99
C ILE A 6 15.97 -1.26 -1.31
N VAL A 7 16.79 -2.18 -0.77
CA VAL A 7 18.05 -1.84 -0.10
C VAL A 7 19.08 -1.26 -1.07
N PHE A 8 19.14 -1.77 -2.30
CA PHE A 8 20.07 -1.26 -3.31
C PHE A 8 19.60 0.01 -4.03
N VAL A 9 18.30 0.15 -4.30
CA VAL A 9 17.74 1.30 -5.03
C VAL A 9 17.64 2.55 -4.14
N GLN A 10 17.54 2.39 -2.81
CA GLN A 10 17.42 3.48 -1.83
C GLN A 10 16.48 4.60 -2.29
N PRO A 11 15.19 4.29 -2.47
CA PRO A 11 14.27 5.25 -3.04
C PRO A 11 14.05 6.43 -2.09
N THR A 12 14.07 7.65 -2.63
CA THR A 12 13.73 8.84 -1.86
C THR A 12 12.26 8.81 -1.50
N ILE A 13 11.94 8.85 -0.21
CA ILE A 13 10.57 8.98 0.28
C ILE A 13 10.08 10.40 -0.03
N GLN A 14 9.03 10.50 -0.84
CA GLN A 14 8.45 11.78 -1.28
C GLN A 14 7.27 12.19 -0.37
N MET A 15 6.64 11.23 0.30
CA MET A 15 5.55 11.47 1.25
C MET A 15 6.11 11.97 2.59
N PRO A 16 5.66 13.13 3.14
CA PRO A 16 6.11 13.58 4.46
C PRO A 16 5.59 12.65 5.57
N ALA A 17 6.39 12.50 6.63
CA ALA A 17 6.07 11.60 7.76
C ALA A 17 4.76 11.99 8.47
N LEU A 18 4.43 13.28 8.48
CA LEU A 18 3.16 13.83 8.95
C LEU A 18 2.58 14.68 7.83
N THR A 19 1.35 14.39 7.43
CA THR A 19 0.62 15.16 6.43
C THR A 19 -0.30 16.17 7.11
N ASP A 20 -0.59 17.30 6.44
CA ASP A 20 -1.55 18.30 6.94
C ASP A 20 -2.96 17.72 7.15
N PHE A 21 -3.19 16.54 6.56
CA PHE A 21 -4.44 15.81 6.57
C PHE A 21 -4.70 15.02 7.88
N ILE A 22 -3.83 15.06 8.89
CA ILE A 22 -3.96 14.26 10.14
C ILE A 22 -5.32 14.43 10.83
N ASN A 23 -5.88 15.64 10.75
CA ASN A 23 -7.16 15.99 11.39
C ASN A 23 -8.40 15.73 10.51
N GLY A 24 -8.23 15.23 9.27
CA GLY A 24 -9.32 14.94 8.32
C GLY A 24 -9.18 15.68 6.99
N GLY A 25 -10.24 15.69 6.18
CA GLY A 25 -10.31 16.46 4.92
C GLY A 25 -9.73 15.76 3.68
N ARG A 26 -9.65 14.43 3.68
CA ARG A 26 -9.01 13.65 2.62
C ARG A 26 -10.03 12.99 1.68
N PRO A 27 -9.70 12.81 0.40
CA PRO A 27 -10.52 12.05 -0.55
C PRO A 27 -10.52 10.54 -0.27
N VAL A 28 -9.48 10.01 0.41
CA VAL A 28 -9.40 8.58 0.78
C VAL A 28 -10.15 8.27 2.08
N ILE A 29 -10.02 9.14 3.10
CA ILE A 29 -10.56 8.92 4.45
C ILE A 29 -11.06 10.27 4.98
N GLY A 30 -12.37 10.38 5.24
CA GLY A 30 -12.98 11.64 5.69
C GLY A 30 -12.72 12.01 7.17
N GLY A 31 -12.36 11.03 8.01
CA GLY A 31 -12.23 11.19 9.46
C GLY A 31 -10.79 11.34 9.99
N PRO A 32 -10.63 11.56 11.31
CA PRO A 32 -9.31 11.65 11.96
C PRO A 32 -8.51 10.35 11.83
N VAL A 33 -7.18 10.48 11.74
CA VAL A 33 -6.27 9.33 11.52
C VAL A 33 -6.21 8.38 12.72
N LEU A 34 -6.18 8.93 13.94
CA LEU A 34 -5.94 8.15 15.16
C LEU A 34 -6.95 6.99 15.36
N PRO A 35 -8.28 7.21 15.31
CA PRO A 35 -9.23 6.10 15.43
C PRO A 35 -9.17 5.14 14.24
N PHE A 36 -8.86 5.65 13.04
CA PHE A 36 -8.83 4.84 11.83
C PHE A 36 -7.67 3.83 11.85
N ILE A 37 -6.48 4.24 12.32
CA ILE A 37 -5.31 3.34 12.43
C ILE A 37 -5.63 2.09 13.26
N PHE A 38 -6.30 2.24 14.40
CA PHE A 38 -6.65 1.09 15.25
C PHE A 38 -7.60 0.11 14.54
N ILE A 39 -8.57 0.64 13.80
CA ILE A 39 -9.52 -0.16 13.03
C ILE A 39 -8.79 -0.92 11.92
N VAL A 40 -7.93 -0.24 11.16
CA VAL A 40 -7.15 -0.84 10.07
C VAL A 40 -6.26 -1.97 10.58
N ILE A 41 -5.55 -1.76 11.70
CA ILE A 41 -4.69 -2.79 12.30
C ILE A 41 -5.53 -4.01 12.75
N ALA A 42 -6.65 -3.78 13.43
CA ALA A 42 -7.51 -4.87 13.91
C ALA A 42 -8.13 -5.66 12.76
N CYS A 43 -8.71 -4.97 11.77
CA CYS A 43 -9.30 -5.60 10.58
C CYS A 43 -8.24 -6.35 9.76
N GLY A 44 -7.04 -5.78 9.61
CA GLY A 44 -5.92 -6.42 8.92
C GLY A 44 -5.47 -7.69 9.62
N ALA A 45 -5.31 -7.66 10.94
CA ALA A 45 -4.91 -8.84 11.72
C ALA A 45 -5.94 -9.98 11.64
N ILE A 46 -7.24 -9.66 11.70
CA ILE A 46 -8.32 -10.66 11.63
C ILE A 46 -8.46 -11.22 10.21
N SER A 47 -8.32 -10.39 9.17
CA SER A 47 -8.38 -10.82 7.77
C SER A 47 -7.19 -11.71 7.40
N GLY A 48 -5.97 -11.30 7.77
CA GLY A 48 -4.76 -12.09 7.56
C GLY A 48 -4.84 -13.45 8.25
N PHE A 49 -5.33 -13.50 9.50
CA PHE A 49 -5.57 -14.77 10.20
C PHE A 49 -6.59 -15.66 9.48
N HIS A 50 -7.68 -15.09 8.97
CA HIS A 50 -8.64 -15.83 8.14
C HIS A 50 -7.98 -16.39 6.88
N ALA A 51 -7.14 -15.63 6.19
CA ALA A 51 -6.43 -16.09 5.00
C ALA A 51 -5.45 -17.23 5.34
N VAL A 52 -4.68 -17.10 6.43
CA VAL A 52 -3.71 -18.11 6.88
C VAL A 52 -4.39 -19.43 7.24
N ILE A 53 -5.58 -19.40 7.85
CA ILE A 53 -6.34 -20.61 8.18
C ILE A 53 -7.07 -21.17 6.96
N ALA A 54 -7.73 -20.32 6.17
CA ALA A 54 -8.58 -20.73 5.05
C ALA A 54 -7.79 -21.30 3.86
N THR A 55 -6.54 -20.89 3.66
CA THR A 55 -5.68 -21.38 2.57
C THR A 55 -5.29 -22.85 2.71
N GLY A 56 -5.56 -23.51 3.85
CA GLY A 56 -5.42 -24.95 4.00
C GLY A 56 -3.98 -25.47 3.91
N THR A 57 -2.98 -24.59 3.90
CA THR A 57 -1.55 -24.87 4.03
C THR A 57 -1.14 -24.95 5.50
N THR A 58 -1.63 -24.03 6.33
CA THR A 58 -1.42 -24.03 7.79
C THR A 58 -1.85 -25.34 8.46
N PRO A 59 -3.05 -25.92 8.20
CA PRO A 59 -3.44 -27.20 8.80
C PRO A 59 -2.57 -28.38 8.36
N LYS A 60 -1.94 -28.30 7.17
CA LYS A 60 -1.07 -29.36 6.65
C LYS A 60 0.37 -29.29 7.20
N MET A 61 0.80 -28.13 7.69
CA MET A 61 2.12 -27.93 8.32
C MET A 61 2.11 -28.16 9.84
N LEU A 62 0.93 -28.25 10.44
CA LEU A 62 0.74 -28.46 11.88
C LEU A 62 0.78 -29.95 12.20
N SER A 63 1.92 -30.42 12.71
CA SER A 63 2.05 -31.81 13.20
C SER A 63 1.62 -31.94 14.66
N LYS A 64 1.80 -30.88 15.45
CA LYS A 64 1.47 -30.80 16.88
C LYS A 64 0.89 -29.42 17.21
N GLU A 65 0.06 -29.31 18.25
CA GLU A 65 -0.53 -28.04 18.69
C GLU A 65 0.54 -26.98 19.06
N ARG A 66 1.72 -27.41 19.49
CA ARG A 66 2.84 -26.52 19.82
C ARG A 66 3.40 -25.80 18.59
N ASP A 67 3.19 -26.33 17.38
CA ASP A 67 3.66 -25.74 16.13
C ASP A 67 2.79 -24.56 15.69
N ILE A 68 1.59 -24.40 16.27
CA ILE A 68 0.62 -23.33 15.97
C ILE A 68 1.24 -21.95 16.19
N LEU A 69 1.96 -21.77 17.30
CA LEU A 69 2.61 -20.51 17.61
C LEU A 69 3.68 -20.16 16.58
N PHE A 70 4.52 -21.11 16.17
CA PHE A 70 5.60 -20.84 15.24
C PHE A 70 5.07 -20.59 13.81
N VAL A 71 4.15 -21.44 13.34
CA VAL A 71 3.58 -21.32 11.99
C VAL A 71 2.70 -20.08 11.86
N GLY A 72 1.80 -19.84 12.81
CA GLY A 72 0.89 -18.70 12.79
C GLY A 72 1.62 -17.36 12.97
N TYR A 73 2.52 -17.27 13.95
CA TYR A 73 3.30 -16.05 14.18
C TYR A 73 4.28 -15.79 13.04
N GLY A 74 4.96 -16.82 12.54
CA GLY A 74 5.85 -16.72 11.40
C GLY A 74 5.13 -16.24 10.13
N ALA A 75 3.95 -16.78 9.84
CA ALA A 75 3.13 -16.35 8.72
C ALA A 75 2.73 -14.87 8.84
N MET A 76 2.25 -14.45 10.01
CA MET A 76 1.84 -13.07 10.26
C MET A 76 3.01 -12.08 10.14
N LEU A 77 4.22 -12.46 10.58
CA LEU A 77 5.43 -11.64 10.40
C LEU A 77 5.83 -11.50 8.93
N VAL A 78 5.74 -12.59 8.15
CA VAL A 78 6.09 -12.57 6.72
C VAL A 78 5.09 -11.73 5.92
N GLU A 79 3.80 -11.86 6.22
CA GLU A 79 2.74 -11.03 5.62
C GLU A 79 2.94 -9.54 5.97
N GLY A 80 3.24 -9.24 7.24
CA GLY A 80 3.58 -7.89 7.69
C GLY A 80 4.84 -7.32 7.02
N PHE A 81 5.85 -8.16 6.75
CA PHE A 81 7.05 -7.75 6.01
C PHE A 81 6.71 -7.35 4.57
N VAL A 82 5.87 -8.12 3.87
CA VAL A 82 5.40 -7.77 2.52
C VAL A 82 4.58 -6.48 2.54
N ALA A 83 3.71 -6.29 3.55
CA ALA A 83 2.95 -5.06 3.72
C ALA A 83 3.86 -3.84 3.93
N LEU A 84 4.94 -3.98 4.71
CA LEU A 84 5.93 -2.92 4.92
C LEU A 84 6.65 -2.56 3.62
N MET A 85 6.98 -3.55 2.79
CA MET A 85 7.57 -3.30 1.48
C MET A 85 6.63 -2.56 0.53
N ALA A 86 5.33 -2.91 0.51
CA ALA A 86 4.32 -2.19 -0.25
C ALA A 86 4.15 -0.75 0.26
N MET A 87 4.16 -0.54 1.57
CA MET A 87 4.13 0.80 2.17
C MET A 87 5.33 1.65 1.75
N ILE A 88 6.54 1.07 1.70
CA ILE A 88 7.71 1.78 1.17
C ILE A 88 7.49 2.16 -0.29
N ALA A 89 7.01 1.25 -1.14
CA ALA A 89 6.72 1.56 -2.54
C ALA A 89 5.72 2.72 -2.67
N ALA A 90 4.60 2.67 -1.96
CA ALA A 90 3.60 3.74 -1.91
C ALA A 90 4.21 5.10 -1.49
N CYS A 91 5.06 5.12 -0.46
CA CYS A 91 5.68 6.35 0.04
C CYS A 91 6.74 6.97 -0.92
N THR A 92 7.12 6.26 -1.98
CA THR A 92 8.07 6.75 -2.99
C THR A 92 7.39 7.44 -4.17
N LEU A 93 6.07 7.26 -4.31
CA LEU A 93 5.27 8.00 -5.29
C LEU A 93 5.10 9.45 -4.85
N MET A 94 4.95 10.35 -5.82
CA MET A 94 4.54 11.72 -5.57
C MET A 94 3.12 11.71 -4.97
N PRO A 95 2.84 12.55 -3.94
CA PRO A 95 1.53 12.55 -3.28
C PRO A 95 0.34 12.72 -4.24
N GLY A 96 0.48 13.57 -5.26
CA GLY A 96 -0.56 13.76 -6.29
C GLY A 96 -0.85 12.51 -7.11
N ASP A 97 0.20 11.83 -7.59
CA ASP A 97 0.07 10.56 -8.32
C ASP A 97 -0.53 9.47 -7.43
N TYR A 98 -0.11 9.40 -6.16
CA TYR A 98 -0.65 8.45 -5.19
C TYR A 98 -2.16 8.65 -4.95
N PHE A 99 -2.61 9.89 -4.78
CA PHE A 99 -4.03 10.19 -4.59
C PHE A 99 -4.85 9.95 -5.86
N ALA A 100 -4.34 10.31 -7.04
CA ALA A 100 -5.01 10.06 -8.31
C ALA A 100 -5.28 8.57 -8.58
N ILE A 101 -4.38 7.71 -8.11
CA ILE A 101 -4.50 6.27 -8.18
C ILE A 101 -5.47 5.74 -7.13
N ASN A 102 -5.29 6.13 -5.86
CA ASN A 102 -5.95 5.48 -4.72
C ASN A 102 -7.26 6.15 -4.29
N THR A 103 -7.80 7.09 -5.07
CA THR A 103 -9.11 7.71 -4.81
C THR A 103 -9.99 7.70 -6.04
N PRO A 104 -11.32 7.51 -5.88
CA PRO A 104 -12.24 7.56 -7.02
C PRO A 104 -12.05 8.85 -7.81
N SER A 105 -12.03 8.79 -9.15
CA SER A 105 -11.68 9.93 -10.00
C SER A 105 -12.52 11.19 -9.70
N ALA A 106 -13.81 11.02 -9.42
CA ALA A 106 -14.70 12.13 -9.03
C ALA A 106 -14.32 12.77 -7.68
N ALA A 107 -13.85 11.97 -6.71
CA ALA A 107 -13.36 12.48 -5.43
C ALA A 107 -11.98 13.14 -5.58
N TYR A 108 -11.15 12.63 -6.49
CA TYR A 108 -9.85 13.21 -6.80
C TYR A 108 -9.97 14.60 -7.45
N GLU A 109 -10.87 14.79 -8.42
CA GLU A 109 -11.08 16.08 -9.08
C GLU A 109 -11.50 17.18 -8.10
N SER A 110 -12.43 16.86 -7.19
CA SER A 110 -12.86 17.79 -6.14
C SER A 110 -11.75 18.09 -5.12
N PHE A 111 -10.90 17.11 -4.82
CA PHE A 111 -9.73 17.30 -3.98
C PHE A 111 -8.65 18.16 -4.63
N LEU A 112 -8.40 17.98 -5.93
CA LEU A 112 -7.44 18.76 -6.70
C LEU A 112 -7.85 20.23 -6.78
N ALA A 113 -9.15 20.51 -6.90
CA ALA A 113 -9.68 21.86 -6.86
C ALA A 113 -9.38 22.57 -5.52
N ALA A 114 -9.40 21.83 -4.40
CA ALA A 114 -9.04 22.36 -3.08
C ALA A 114 -7.52 22.39 -2.84
N ASN A 115 -6.74 21.55 -3.52
CA ASN A 115 -5.29 21.41 -3.35
C ASN A 115 -4.55 21.38 -4.70
N PRO A 116 -4.43 22.53 -5.40
CA PRO A 116 -3.86 22.56 -6.76
C PRO A 116 -2.39 22.11 -6.84
N HIS A 117 -1.67 22.17 -5.72
CA HIS A 117 -0.27 21.73 -5.61
C HIS A 117 -0.10 20.20 -5.61
N LEU A 118 -1.20 19.44 -5.49
CA LEU A 118 -1.20 17.96 -5.49
C LEU A 118 -1.63 17.38 -6.85
N GLY A 119 -1.36 18.09 -7.94
CA GLY A 119 -1.53 17.57 -9.29
C GLY A 119 -0.64 16.34 -9.57
N THR A 120 -1.03 15.56 -10.57
CA THR A 120 -0.23 14.43 -11.04
C THR A 120 1.02 14.94 -11.75
N VAL A 121 2.16 14.27 -11.54
CA VAL A 121 3.45 14.64 -12.13
C VAL A 121 3.95 13.53 -13.05
N ASP A 122 4.00 12.29 -12.56
CA ASP A 122 4.57 11.16 -13.29
C ASP A 122 3.50 10.16 -13.77
N LEU A 123 2.21 10.39 -13.44
CA LEU A 123 1.15 9.41 -13.67
C LEU A 123 0.98 8.99 -15.14
N ASP A 124 1.02 9.95 -16.06
CA ASP A 124 0.90 9.66 -17.51
C ASP A 124 2.04 8.78 -18.01
N ASN A 125 3.26 8.99 -17.49
CA ASN A 125 4.41 8.15 -17.83
C ASN A 125 4.25 6.71 -17.33
N PHE A 126 3.65 6.55 -16.14
CA PHE A 126 3.34 5.23 -15.60
C PHE A 126 2.25 4.54 -16.40
N ILE A 127 1.18 5.25 -16.79
CA ILE A 127 0.11 4.70 -17.63
C ILE A 127 0.67 4.21 -18.97
N GLU A 128 1.54 5.00 -19.60
CA GLU A 128 2.17 4.65 -20.88
C GLU A 128 3.06 3.39 -20.76
N ARG A 129 3.93 3.33 -19.75
CA ARG A 129 4.85 2.20 -19.56
C ARG A 129 4.16 0.94 -19.04
N ILE A 130 3.10 1.09 -18.25
CA ILE A 130 2.38 -0.04 -17.66
C ILE A 130 1.32 -0.58 -18.61
N GLY A 131 0.81 0.27 -19.51
CA GLY A 131 -0.20 -0.05 -20.52
C GLY A 131 -1.60 -0.21 -19.93
N ILE A 132 -1.86 0.33 -18.74
CA ILE A 132 -3.16 0.27 -18.07
C ILE A 132 -3.51 1.64 -17.50
N ASP A 133 -4.79 1.97 -17.52
CA ASP A 133 -5.31 3.14 -16.81
C ASP A 133 -5.19 2.91 -15.29
N LEU A 134 -4.51 3.84 -14.61
CA LEU A 134 -4.21 3.79 -13.18
C LEU A 134 -5.14 4.69 -12.35
N HIS A 135 -5.98 5.52 -12.98
CA HIS A 135 -6.88 6.42 -12.27
C HIS A 135 -7.93 5.64 -11.45
N GLY A 136 -8.16 6.07 -10.21
CA GLY A 136 -9.31 5.61 -9.42
C GLY A 136 -9.29 4.14 -9.01
N ARG A 137 -8.14 3.48 -9.02
CA ARG A 137 -7.97 2.09 -8.57
C ARG A 137 -7.84 2.01 -7.05
N THR A 138 -8.98 2.19 -6.37
CA THR A 138 -9.10 2.01 -4.92
C THR A 138 -9.03 0.52 -4.56
N GLY A 139 -7.93 0.05 -3.94
CA GLY A 139 -7.90 -1.29 -3.34
C GLY A 139 -6.52 -1.92 -3.16
N GLU A 140 -6.48 -2.94 -2.29
CA GLU A 140 -5.30 -3.72 -1.88
C GLU A 140 -4.58 -4.43 -3.04
N GLN A 141 -5.32 -4.74 -4.11
CA GLN A 141 -4.79 -5.40 -5.31
C GLN A 141 -3.88 -4.50 -6.15
N PHE A 142 -3.98 -3.17 -6.02
CA PHE A 142 -3.13 -2.25 -6.76
C PHE A 142 -1.75 -2.08 -6.09
N LEU A 143 -1.71 -2.02 -4.75
CA LEU A 143 -0.48 -1.79 -3.98
C LEU A 143 0.59 -2.87 -4.18
N VAL A 144 0.21 -4.11 -4.53
CA VAL A 144 1.16 -5.24 -4.57
C VAL A 144 1.60 -5.66 -5.98
N GLN A 145 0.95 -5.22 -7.06
CA GLN A 145 1.38 -5.58 -8.42
C GLN A 145 1.77 -4.38 -9.29
N SER A 146 1.01 -3.29 -9.26
CA SER A 146 1.30 -2.11 -10.08
C SER A 146 2.29 -1.17 -9.41
N GLU A 147 2.24 -0.96 -8.10
CA GLU A 147 3.25 -0.12 -7.41
C GLU A 147 4.65 -0.68 -7.53
N TRP A 148 4.81 -2.01 -7.58
CA TRP A 148 6.11 -2.61 -7.83
C TRP A 148 6.61 -2.39 -9.26
N ARG A 149 5.71 -2.36 -10.25
CA ARG A 149 6.09 -1.97 -11.62
C ARG A 149 6.46 -0.50 -11.68
N ILE A 150 5.73 0.37 -10.98
CA ILE A 150 6.03 1.81 -10.85
C ILE A 150 7.39 2.00 -10.17
N PHE A 151 7.65 1.27 -9.09
CA PHE A 151 8.93 1.27 -8.37
C PHE A 151 10.10 0.86 -9.28
N LEU A 152 9.93 -0.21 -10.07
CA LEU A 152 10.94 -0.66 -11.02
C LEU A 152 11.14 0.31 -12.20
N ILE A 153 10.11 1.03 -12.62
CA ILE A 153 10.20 2.06 -13.67
C ILE A 153 10.99 3.27 -13.19
N ARG A 154 10.88 3.61 -11.91
CA ARG A 154 11.55 4.77 -11.30
C ARG A 154 12.97 4.45 -10.80
N SER A 155 13.30 3.17 -10.59
CA SER A 155 14.66 2.76 -10.23
C SER A 155 15.61 2.98 -11.40
N PRO A 156 16.75 3.67 -11.21
CA PRO A 156 17.75 3.86 -12.25
C PRO A 156 18.50 2.55 -12.45
N LEU A 157 18.06 1.75 -13.43
CA LEU A 157 18.88 0.72 -14.07
C LEU A 157 19.24 1.20 -15.48
#